data_AF-A0A6I1ZMN0-F1
#
_entry.id   AF-A0A6I1ZMN0-F1
#
_cell.length_a   1.000
_cell.length_b   1.000
_cell.length_c   1.000
_cell.angle_alpha   90.00
_cell.angle_beta   90.00
_cell.angle_gamma   90.00
#
_symmetry.space_group_name_H-M   'P 1'
#
loop_
_entity.id
_entity.type
_entity.pdbx_description
1 polymer ?
#
loop_
_entity_poly.entity_id
_entity_poly.type
_entity_poly.pdbx_seq_one_letter_code
_entity_poly.pdbx_strand_id
1 'polypeptide(L)'
;MGIFEAISRGHTGEEDMLSSSVFGILEILDRSKFLAPVLEHCGIALGEEMDPGRLSFSFWESTGKRTPDVILKDKSILISVESKLGEQVDSQQLVDEYEDGMKLHKNFWLVAVTADYVKPTEIEKAKSVLRGREYKDPRVKWVNWQQIYSLLRRNAKNGNET
;
A
#
# COMPACT_ATOMS: atom_id res chain seq x y z
N MET A 1 2.58 -16.47 -5.38
CA MET A 1 2.26 -15.97 -6.73
C MET A 1 1.00 -15.12 -6.58
N GLY A 2 1.18 -13.83 -6.30
CA GLY A 2 0.14 -12.98 -5.69
C GLY A 2 -1.08 -12.67 -6.56
N ILE A 3 -1.02 -12.86 -7.88
CA ILE A 3 -2.12 -12.49 -8.81
C ILE A 3 -3.42 -13.28 -8.62
N PHE A 4 -3.35 -14.47 -8.00
CA PHE A 4 -4.52 -15.32 -7.74
C PHE A 4 -4.77 -15.51 -6.24
N GLU A 5 -4.13 -14.72 -5.40
CA GLU A 5 -4.19 -14.92 -3.95
C GLU A 5 -5.62 -14.71 -3.41
N ALA A 6 -6.36 -13.71 -3.91
CA ALA A 6 -7.76 -13.50 -3.53
C ALA A 6 -8.58 -14.78 -3.77
N ILE A 7 -8.51 -15.34 -4.98
CA ILE A 7 -9.21 -16.57 -5.37
C ILE A 7 -8.78 -17.74 -4.50
N SER A 8 -7.48 -17.91 -4.28
CA SER A 8 -6.94 -19.02 -3.50
C SER A 8 -7.42 -19.02 -2.04
N ARG A 9 -7.78 -17.85 -1.52
CA ARG A 9 -8.26 -17.66 -0.14
C ARG A 9 -9.78 -17.52 -0.05
N GLY A 10 -10.49 -17.62 -1.17
CA GLY A 10 -11.95 -17.48 -1.20
C GLY A 10 -12.45 -16.05 -1.10
N HIS A 11 -11.58 -15.05 -1.29
CA HIS A 11 -11.99 -13.65 -1.42
C HIS A 11 -12.58 -13.41 -2.81
N THR A 12 -13.85 -13.02 -2.86
CA THR A 12 -14.58 -12.77 -4.12
C THR A 12 -15.01 -11.32 -4.29
N GLY A 13 -14.69 -10.45 -3.34
CA GLY A 13 -14.98 -9.03 -3.44
C GLY A 13 -14.16 -8.36 -4.55
N GLU A 14 -14.74 -7.38 -5.23
CA GLU A 14 -14.04 -6.64 -6.30
C GLU A 14 -12.77 -5.94 -5.79
N GLU A 15 -12.80 -5.47 -4.53
CA GLU A 15 -11.67 -4.86 -3.82
C GLU A 15 -10.51 -5.83 -3.66
N ASP A 16 -10.77 -6.99 -3.04
CA ASP A 16 -9.76 -8.03 -2.84
C ASP A 16 -9.17 -8.51 -4.17
N MET A 17 -10.02 -8.69 -5.18
CA MET A 17 -9.61 -9.13 -6.52
C MET A 17 -8.73 -8.09 -7.19
N LEU A 18 -9.05 -6.80 -7.08
CA LEU A 18 -8.23 -5.72 -7.63
C LEU A 18 -6.88 -5.63 -6.91
N SER A 19 -6.87 -5.66 -5.58
CA SER A 19 -5.66 -5.67 -4.76
C SER A 19 -4.74 -6.82 -5.14
N SER A 20 -5.27 -8.05 -5.18
CA SER A 20 -4.52 -9.24 -5.61
C SER A 20 -3.94 -9.08 -7.00
N SER A 21 -4.74 -8.60 -7.95
CA SER A 21 -4.35 -8.49 -9.35
C SER A 21 -3.25 -7.45 -9.54
N VAL A 22 -3.46 -6.23 -9.01
CA VAL A 22 -2.51 -5.12 -9.20
C VAL A 22 -1.20 -5.41 -8.49
N PHE A 23 -1.24 -5.75 -7.20
CA PHE A 23 -0.02 -5.99 -6.44
C PHE A 23 0.64 -7.32 -6.79
N GLY A 24 -0.13 -8.33 -7.19
CA GLY A 24 0.41 -9.56 -7.73
C GLY A 24 1.15 -9.35 -9.05
N ILE A 25 0.66 -8.47 -9.93
CA ILE A 25 1.37 -8.11 -11.16
C ILE A 25 2.66 -7.36 -10.81
N LEU A 26 2.61 -6.42 -9.85
CA LEU A 26 3.79 -5.70 -9.38
C LEU A 26 4.84 -6.61 -8.72
N GLU A 27 4.43 -7.74 -8.14
CA GLU A 27 5.34 -8.74 -7.59
C GLU A 27 6.20 -9.39 -8.69
N ILE A 28 5.64 -9.53 -9.91
CA ILE A 28 6.21 -10.29 -11.04
C ILE A 28 7.00 -9.37 -12.00
N LEU A 29 6.52 -8.16 -12.24
CA LEU A 29 7.17 -7.22 -13.17
C LEU A 29 8.51 -6.69 -12.61
N ASP A 30 9.30 -6.05 -13.48
CA ASP A 30 10.49 -5.30 -13.07
C ASP A 30 10.12 -4.23 -12.02
N ARG A 31 10.49 -4.51 -10.77
CA ARG A 31 10.07 -3.70 -9.62
C ARG A 31 10.71 -2.32 -9.61
N SER A 32 11.90 -2.16 -10.18
CA SER A 32 12.52 -0.84 -10.35
C SER A 32 11.73 0.03 -11.32
N LYS A 33 11.11 -0.59 -12.33
CA LYS A 33 10.32 0.11 -13.34
C LYS A 33 8.85 0.32 -12.96
N PHE A 34 8.26 -0.59 -12.20
CA PHE A 34 6.81 -0.57 -11.92
C PHE A 34 6.49 -0.30 -10.44
N LEU A 35 7.12 -1.02 -9.51
CA LEU A 35 6.82 -0.90 -8.08
C LEU A 35 7.40 0.38 -7.48
N ALA A 36 8.68 0.67 -7.71
CA ALA A 36 9.36 1.83 -7.14
C ALA A 36 8.64 3.14 -7.47
N PRO A 37 8.26 3.40 -8.74
CA PRO A 37 7.52 4.61 -9.10
C PRO A 37 6.13 4.69 -8.46
N VAL A 38 5.44 3.55 -8.24
CA VAL A 38 4.17 3.53 -7.50
C VAL A 38 4.39 3.94 -6.05
N LEU A 39 5.41 3.39 -5.38
CA LEU A 39 5.72 3.69 -3.98
C LEU A 39 6.16 5.16 -3.80
N GLU A 40 7.00 5.66 -4.71
CA GLU A 40 7.39 7.08 -4.75
C GLU A 40 6.16 7.98 -4.94
N HIS A 41 5.25 7.63 -5.84
CA HIS A 41 4.01 8.38 -6.05
C HIS A 41 3.09 8.37 -4.82
N CYS A 42 3.10 7.29 -4.03
CA CYS A 42 2.44 7.24 -2.72
C CYS A 42 3.13 8.14 -1.68
N GLY A 43 4.29 8.72 -2.00
CA GLY A 43 5.09 9.53 -1.10
C GLY A 43 5.88 8.70 -0.09
N ILE A 44 6.20 7.45 -0.44
CA ILE A 44 7.12 6.59 0.31
C ILE A 44 8.52 6.85 -0.22
N ALA A 45 9.39 7.38 0.65
CA ALA A 45 10.80 7.51 0.34
C ALA A 45 11.50 6.18 0.59
N LEU A 46 11.72 5.40 -0.47
CA LEU A 46 12.68 4.32 -0.46
C LEU A 46 14.06 4.97 -0.43
N GLY A 47 14.87 4.72 0.61
CA GLY A 47 16.21 5.31 0.71
C GLY A 47 17.05 4.96 -0.53
N GLU A 48 18.07 5.76 -0.86
CA GLU A 48 18.86 5.59 -2.10
C GLU A 48 19.48 4.19 -2.28
N GLU A 49 19.76 3.49 -1.18
CA GLU A 49 20.32 2.13 -1.18
C GLU A 49 19.26 1.01 -1.20
N MET A 50 17.97 1.37 -1.20
CA MET A 50 16.88 0.41 -1.12
C MET A 50 16.56 -0.14 -2.51
N ASP A 51 16.76 -1.44 -2.69
CA ASP A 51 16.40 -2.18 -3.90
C ASP A 51 14.95 -2.70 -3.81
N PRO A 52 14.01 -2.22 -4.64
CA PRO A 52 12.62 -2.71 -4.70
C PRO A 52 12.52 -4.22 -4.95
N GLY A 53 13.54 -4.82 -5.58
CA GLY A 53 13.69 -6.26 -5.79
C GLY A 53 13.68 -7.07 -4.50
N ARG A 54 14.08 -6.48 -3.37
CA ARG A 54 14.19 -7.16 -2.06
C ARG A 54 12.89 -7.21 -1.27
N LEU A 55 11.87 -6.45 -1.66
CA LEU A 55 10.58 -6.46 -0.95
C LEU A 55 9.89 -7.81 -1.14
N SER A 56 9.59 -8.50 -0.04
CA SER A 56 8.65 -9.61 -0.07
C SER A 56 7.22 -9.07 -0.06
N PHE A 57 6.35 -9.70 -0.83
CA PHE A 57 4.92 -9.43 -0.86
C PHE A 57 4.21 -10.48 0.01
N SER A 58 3.34 -10.01 0.87
CA SER A 58 2.36 -10.85 1.55
C SER A 58 0.98 -10.25 1.37
N PHE A 59 -0.02 -11.09 1.27
CA PHE A 59 -1.40 -10.69 1.05
C PHE A 59 -2.26 -11.23 2.19
N TRP A 60 -3.11 -10.38 2.76
CA TRP A 60 -3.92 -10.69 3.95
C TRP A 60 -3.13 -11.45 5.03
N GLU A 61 -1.91 -10.99 5.34
CA GLU A 61 -1.11 -11.47 6.47
C GLU A 61 -1.42 -10.59 7.68
N SER A 62 -1.84 -11.18 8.80
CA SER A 62 -2.20 -10.40 9.98
C SER A 62 -1.01 -9.69 10.60
N THR A 63 -1.15 -8.39 10.82
CA THR A 63 -0.23 -7.54 11.59
C THR A 63 -0.88 -7.14 12.90
N GLY A 64 -0.64 -7.94 13.95
CA GLY A 64 -1.30 -7.72 15.24
C GLY A 64 -2.78 -8.10 15.17
N LYS A 65 -3.68 -7.12 15.34
CA LYS A 65 -5.14 -7.36 15.34
C LYS A 65 -5.80 -7.11 13.98
N ARG A 66 -5.05 -6.55 13.03
CA ARG A 66 -5.56 -6.17 11.71
C ARG A 66 -4.90 -6.99 10.62
N THR A 67 -5.56 -7.09 9.48
CA THR A 67 -5.11 -7.86 8.32
C THR A 67 -5.18 -6.94 7.10
N PRO A 68 -4.10 -6.21 6.79
CA PRO A 68 -4.07 -5.37 5.59
C PRO A 68 -4.13 -6.23 4.33
N ASP A 69 -4.63 -5.66 3.24
CA ASP A 69 -4.71 -6.34 1.94
C ASP A 69 -3.34 -6.80 1.44
N VAL A 70 -2.36 -5.90 1.50
CA VAL A 70 -1.00 -6.15 1.02
C VAL A 70 0.04 -5.62 2.00
N ILE A 71 1.08 -6.41 2.22
CA ILE A 71 2.27 -6.03 2.95
C ILE A 71 3.47 -6.15 2.02
N LEU A 72 4.26 -5.08 1.96
CA LEU A 72 5.58 -5.07 1.36
C LEU A 72 6.60 -4.91 2.48
N LYS A 73 7.55 -5.84 2.59
CA LYS A 73 8.54 -5.79 3.68
C LYS A 73 9.92 -6.24 3.25
N ASP A 74 10.92 -5.64 3.85
CA ASP A 74 12.27 -6.17 3.93
C ASP A 74 12.83 -5.97 5.36
N LYS A 75 14.15 -6.04 5.54
CA LYS A 75 14.78 -5.83 6.86
C LYS A 75 14.76 -4.37 7.35
N SER A 76 14.50 -3.43 6.46
CA SER A 76 14.66 -1.98 6.64
C SER A 76 13.34 -1.21 6.57
N ILE A 77 12.29 -1.80 6.01
CA ILE A 77 10.98 -1.15 5.83
C ILE A 77 9.83 -2.15 5.93
N LEU A 78 8.70 -1.66 6.43
CA LEU A 78 7.40 -2.33 6.39
C LEU A 78 6.38 -1.36 5.82
N ILE A 79 5.65 -1.78 4.79
CA ILE A 79 4.61 -0.99 4.14
C ILE A 79 3.35 -1.84 4.16
N SER A 80 2.30 -1.36 4.82
CA SER A 80 0.96 -1.93 4.70
C SER A 80 0.14 -1.10 3.72
N VAL A 81 -0.60 -1.79 2.87
CA VAL A 81 -1.55 -1.21 1.93
C VAL A 81 -2.94 -1.70 2.28
N GLU A 82 -3.85 -0.75 2.48
CA GLU A 82 -5.28 -0.98 2.68
C GLU A 82 -6.02 -0.36 1.50
N SER A 83 -6.79 -1.17 0.79
CA SER A 83 -7.55 -0.72 -0.37
C SER A 83 -9.01 -0.48 -0.03
N LYS A 84 -9.62 0.50 -0.66
CA LYS A 84 -11.05 0.81 -0.56
C LYS A 84 -11.64 1.17 -1.91
N LEU A 85 -12.52 0.33 -2.46
CA LEU A 85 -13.23 0.60 -3.73
C LEU A 85 -14.62 1.15 -3.52
N GLY A 86 -15.40 0.55 -2.63
CA GLY A 86 -16.79 0.93 -2.37
C GLY A 86 -17.06 1.37 -0.93
N GLU A 87 -16.18 0.99 0.00
CA GLU A 87 -16.32 1.33 1.41
C GLU A 87 -15.68 2.68 1.72
N GLN A 88 -16.28 3.41 2.66
CA GLN A 88 -15.68 4.63 3.17
C GLN A 88 -14.45 4.29 4.01
N VAL A 89 -13.39 5.06 3.85
CA VAL A 89 -12.22 4.98 4.72
C VAL A 89 -12.65 5.25 6.17
N ASP A 90 -12.25 4.40 7.11
CA ASP A 90 -12.44 4.66 8.54
C ASP A 90 -11.14 5.17 9.17
N SER A 91 -11.17 6.40 9.69
CA SER A 91 -10.03 7.00 10.38
C SER A 91 -9.58 6.20 11.61
N GLN A 92 -10.48 5.54 12.34
CA GLN A 92 -10.11 4.75 13.52
C GLN A 92 -9.42 3.44 13.10
N GLN A 93 -9.89 2.79 12.04
CA GLN A 93 -9.20 1.65 11.44
C GLN A 93 -7.76 2.01 11.05
N LEU A 94 -7.55 3.14 10.36
CA LEU A 94 -6.21 3.60 9.97
C LEU A 94 -5.31 3.87 11.18
N VAL A 95 -5.86 4.43 12.26
CA VAL A 95 -5.11 4.66 13.51
C VAL A 95 -4.66 3.33 14.12
N ASP A 96 -5.59 2.37 14.25
CA ASP A 96 -5.31 1.06 14.84
C ASP A 96 -4.24 0.30 14.02
N GLU A 97 -4.38 0.28 12.70
CA GLU A 97 -3.43 -0.35 11.78
C GLU A 97 -2.06 0.31 11.85
N TYR A 98 -2.02 1.64 11.95
CA TYR A 98 -0.76 2.35 12.06
C TYR A 98 -0.02 2.01 13.34
N GLU A 99 -0.72 1.96 14.48
CA GLU A 99 -0.13 1.58 15.75
C GLU A 99 0.35 0.13 15.77
N ASP A 100 -0.41 -0.79 15.19
CA ASP A 100 0.01 -2.18 15.07
C ASP A 100 1.24 -2.33 14.16
N GLY A 101 1.29 -1.61 13.04
CA GLY A 101 2.47 -1.56 12.17
C GLY A 101 3.71 -0.98 12.85
N MET A 102 3.56 0.11 13.61
CA MET A 102 4.66 0.73 14.36
C MET A 102 5.22 -0.16 15.47
N LYS A 103 4.41 -1.04 16.08
CA LYS A 103 4.89 -2.06 17.04
C LYS A 103 5.76 -3.11 16.37
N LEU A 104 5.49 -3.44 15.11
CA LEU A 104 6.22 -4.45 14.34
C LEU A 104 7.49 -3.89 13.72
N HIS A 105 7.46 -2.65 13.22
CA HIS A 105 8.58 -2.07 12.51
C HIS A 105 8.72 -0.56 12.73
N LYS A 106 9.91 -0.11 13.14
CA LYS A 106 10.16 1.33 13.39
C LYS A 106 10.10 2.18 12.13
N ASN A 107 10.36 1.58 10.95
CA ASN A 107 10.20 2.22 9.65
C ASN A 107 8.94 1.69 8.96
N PHE A 108 7.78 2.03 9.50
CA PHE A 108 6.48 1.58 9.04
C PHE A 108 5.74 2.67 8.27
N TRP A 109 5.13 2.29 7.15
CA TRP A 109 4.28 3.14 6.32
C TRP A 109 2.91 2.47 6.15
N LEU A 110 1.85 3.27 6.27
CA LEU A 110 0.49 2.85 5.94
C LEU A 110 0.03 3.60 4.70
N VAL A 111 -0.44 2.88 3.69
CA VAL A 111 -0.97 3.47 2.45
C VAL A 111 -2.44 3.09 2.31
N ALA A 112 -3.31 4.08 2.29
CA ALA A 112 -4.70 3.90 1.88
C ALA A 112 -4.80 4.11 0.35
N VAL A 113 -5.35 3.12 -0.35
CA VAL A 113 -5.62 3.21 -1.80
C VAL A 113 -7.13 3.27 -2.00
N THR A 114 -7.65 4.39 -2.50
CA THR A 114 -9.10 4.55 -2.61
C THR A 114 -9.58 4.78 -4.04
N ALA A 115 -10.88 4.63 -4.29
CA ALA A 115 -11.49 5.01 -5.57
C ALA A 115 -11.73 6.53 -5.71
N ASP A 116 -11.54 7.30 -4.63
CA ASP A 116 -11.85 8.73 -4.58
C ASP A 116 -10.94 9.58 -5.46
N TYR A 117 -11.52 10.57 -6.13
CA TYR A 117 -10.75 11.56 -6.90
C TYR A 117 -10.01 12.55 -6.01
N VAL A 118 -10.52 12.81 -4.81
CA VAL A 118 -9.96 13.75 -3.84
C VAL A 118 -9.66 12.98 -2.57
N LYS A 119 -8.56 13.33 -1.91
CA LYS A 119 -8.14 12.71 -0.66
C LYS A 119 -9.26 12.74 0.38
N PRO A 120 -9.70 11.58 0.91
CA PRO A 120 -10.68 11.52 1.99
C PRO A 120 -10.21 12.29 3.22
N THR A 121 -11.13 12.97 3.89
CA THR A 121 -10.81 13.76 5.09
C THR A 121 -10.30 12.89 6.24
N GLU A 122 -10.66 11.61 6.21
CA GLU A 122 -10.36 10.57 7.17
C GLU A 122 -8.86 10.29 7.28
N ILE A 123 -8.12 10.49 6.19
CA ILE A 123 -6.65 10.40 6.18
C ILE A 123 -6.04 11.46 7.11
N GLU A 124 -6.52 12.70 7.06
CA GLU A 124 -6.00 13.79 7.91
C GLU A 124 -6.56 13.71 9.34
N LYS A 125 -7.78 13.21 9.52
CA LYS A 125 -8.32 12.87 10.85
C LYS A 125 -7.42 11.84 11.54
N ALA A 126 -7.09 10.73 10.86
CA ALA A 126 -6.22 9.69 11.40
C ALA A 126 -4.85 10.24 11.80
N LYS A 127 -4.20 11.02 10.92
CA LYS A 127 -2.92 11.68 11.24
C LYS A 127 -3.02 12.61 12.45
N SER A 128 -4.11 13.36 12.58
CA SER A 128 -4.31 14.29 13.69
C SER A 128 -4.42 13.53 15.02
N VAL A 129 -5.17 12.42 15.04
CA VAL A 129 -5.24 11.52 16.21
C VAL A 129 -3.86 10.96 16.55
N LEU A 130 -3.12 10.45 15.57
CA LEU A 130 -1.78 9.89 15.77
C LEU A 130 -0.79 10.94 16.31
N ARG A 131 -0.83 12.18 15.82
CA ARG A 131 -0.03 13.28 16.40
C ARG A 131 -0.37 13.55 17.86
N GLY A 132 -1.65 13.48 18.21
CA GLY A 132 -2.10 13.57 19.61
C GLY A 132 -1.62 12.41 20.49
N ARG A 133 -1.22 11.28 19.89
CA ARG A 133 -0.60 10.11 20.53
C ARG A 133 0.93 10.10 20.42
N GLU A 134 1.55 11.27 20.28
CA GLU A 134 3.01 11.49 20.26
C GLU A 134 3.77 11.00 19.01
N TYR A 135 3.07 10.56 17.96
CA TYR A 135 3.71 10.31 16.66
C TYR A 135 3.99 11.64 15.94
N LYS A 136 5.23 12.12 16.00
CA LYS A 136 5.64 13.44 15.45
C LYS A 136 5.29 13.61 13.96
N ASP A 137 5.52 12.59 13.15
CA ASP A 137 5.18 12.57 11.72
C ASP A 137 4.58 11.21 11.35
N PRO A 138 3.24 11.04 11.47
CA PRO A 138 2.60 9.78 11.15
C PRO A 138 2.69 9.49 9.64
N ARG A 139 3.34 8.38 9.29
CA ARG A 139 3.57 7.93 7.90
C ARG A 139 2.35 7.24 7.29
N VAL A 140 1.21 7.93 7.37
CA VAL A 140 -0.05 7.55 6.71
C VAL A 140 -0.14 8.29 5.38
N LYS A 141 -0.21 7.53 4.29
CA LYS A 141 -0.25 8.02 2.92
C LYS A 141 -1.56 7.64 2.25
N TRP A 142 -1.87 8.36 1.18
CA TRP A 142 -3.06 8.12 0.38
C TRP A 142 -2.73 8.30 -1.09
N VAL A 143 -3.29 7.42 -1.91
CA VAL A 143 -3.29 7.48 -3.37
C VAL A 143 -4.64 6.94 -3.86
N ASN A 144 -5.03 7.25 -5.09
CA ASN A 144 -6.18 6.61 -5.70
C ASN A 144 -5.83 5.62 -6.81
N TRP A 145 -6.77 4.74 -7.10
CA TRP A 145 -6.60 3.70 -8.12
C TRP A 145 -6.34 4.25 -9.52
N GLN A 146 -6.95 5.40 -9.86
CA GLN A 146 -6.80 6.04 -11.17
C GLN A 146 -5.36 6.57 -11.38
N GLN A 147 -4.73 7.07 -10.31
CA GLN A 147 -3.33 7.49 -10.31
C GLN A 147 -2.38 6.30 -10.49
N ILE A 148 -2.59 5.22 -9.74
CA ILE A 148 -1.82 3.97 -9.89
C ILE A 148 -1.94 3.47 -11.34
N TYR A 149 -3.17 3.34 -11.86
CA TYR A 149 -3.40 2.92 -13.24
C TYR A 149 -2.69 3.81 -14.26
N SER A 150 -2.79 5.14 -14.11
CA SER A 150 -2.16 6.09 -15.03
C SER A 150 -0.64 5.95 -15.06
N LEU A 151 -0.05 5.68 -13.89
CA LEU A 151 1.39 5.48 -13.75
C LEU A 151 1.83 4.16 -14.39
N LEU A 152 1.14 3.06 -14.10
CA LEU A 152 1.43 1.75 -14.71
C LEU A 152 1.29 1.79 -16.23
N ARG A 153 0.24 2.43 -16.74
CA ARG A 153 0.01 2.59 -18.18
C ARG A 153 1.12 3.40 -18.85
N ARG A 154 1.62 4.45 -18.20
CA ARG A 154 2.74 5.26 -18.71
C ARG A 154 4.01 4.42 -18.80
N ASN A 155 4.33 3.67 -17.74
CA ASN A 155 5.55 2.87 -17.67
C ASN A 155 5.52 1.69 -18.65
N ALA A 156 4.33 1.13 -18.91
CA ALA A 156 4.13 0.13 -19.95
C ALA A 156 4.40 0.68 -21.36
N LYS A 157 3.92 1.89 -21.68
CA LYS A 157 4.14 2.52 -22.99
C LYS A 157 5.60 2.88 -23.25
N ASN A 158 6.29 3.41 -22.24
CA ASN A 158 7.71 3.75 -22.33
C ASN A 158 8.61 2.49 -22.35
N GLY A 159 8.04 1.30 -22.15
CA GLY A 159 8.76 0.03 -22.22
C GLY A 159 8.95 -0.56 -23.60
N ASN A 160 8.39 0.06 -24.65
CA ASN A 160 8.58 -0.38 -26.03
C ASN A 160 9.78 0.31 -26.74
N GLU A 161 10.62 1.05 -26.00
CA GLU A 161 11.78 1.77 -26.55
C GLU A 161 13.15 1.12 -26.23
N THR A 162 13.18 -0.15 -25.82
CA THR A 162 14.41 -0.95 -25.64
C THR A 162 14.48 -2.07 -26.66
#